data_AF-C2BFQ4-F1
#
_entry.id   AF-C2BFQ4-F1
#
_cell.length_a   1.000
_cell.length_b   1.000
_cell.length_c   1.000
_cell.angle_alpha   90.00
_cell.angle_beta   90.00
_cell.angle_gamma   90.00
#
_symmetry.space_group_name_H-M   'P 1'
#
loop_
_entity.id
_entity.type
_entity.pdbx_description
1 polymer ?
#
loop_
_entity_poly.entity_id
_entity_poly.type
_entity_poly.pdbx_seq_one_letter_code
_entity_poly.pdbx_strand_id
1 'polypeptide(L)' 'MNFDYFYNRQSEMYNFIRLPMVLMEDEIFESISIEAKVLYSYMLNRMGLSYKNGWIDEDGKVFIYYTIESIKDQFNCA' A
#
# COMPACT_ATOMS: atom_id res chain seq x y z
N MET A 1 -0.36 27.95 -16.71
CA MET A 1 0.42 27.31 -15.63
C MET A 1 1.56 26.57 -16.29
N ASN A 2 2.80 26.93 -15.99
CA ASN A 2 3.95 26.12 -16.39
C ASN A 2 4.08 25.05 -15.31
N PHE A 3 3.78 23.80 -15.67
CA PHE A 3 4.01 22.68 -14.77
C PHE A 3 5.46 22.25 -14.94
N ASP A 4 6.23 22.30 -13.86
CA ASP A 4 7.57 21.70 -13.85
C ASP A 4 7.43 20.19 -14.05
N TYR A 5 8.05 19.68 -15.11
CA TYR A 5 8.08 18.25 -15.37
C TYR A 5 9.11 17.58 -14.46
N PHE A 6 8.77 16.40 -13.95
CA PHE A 6 9.75 15.57 -13.25
C PHE A 6 10.83 15.11 -14.22
N TYR A 7 12.10 15.35 -13.90
CA TYR A 7 13.24 14.88 -14.68
C TYR A 7 13.89 13.65 -14.03
N ASN A 8 14.29 12.67 -14.84
CA ASN A 8 15.01 11.46 -14.43
C ASN A 8 14.29 10.69 -13.30
N ARG A 9 15.01 10.35 -12.23
CA ARG A 9 14.53 9.54 -11.08
C ARG A 9 13.77 10.37 -10.04
N GLN A 10 13.43 11.62 -10.31
CA GLN A 10 12.68 12.46 -9.36
C GLN A 10 11.30 11.87 -9.04
N SER A 11 10.67 11.17 -10.00
CA SER A 11 9.42 10.45 -9.76
C SER A 11 9.58 9.30 -8.76
N GLU A 12 10.75 8.65 -8.70
CA GLU A 12 11.03 7.59 -7.73
C GLU A 12 11.10 8.10 -6.29
N MET A 13 11.47 9.37 -6.09
CA MET A 13 11.48 9.99 -4.75
C MET A 13 10.08 10.09 -4.13
N TYR A 14 9.02 10.01 -4.94
CA TYR A 14 7.63 10.03 -4.50
C TYR A 14 7.01 8.63 -4.41
N ASN A 15 7.78 7.59 -4.73
CA ASN A 15 7.31 6.20 -4.68
C ASN A 15 7.67 5.55 -3.35
N PHE A 16 6.90 5.86 -2.31
CA PHE A 16 7.07 5.29 -0.98
C PHE A 16 5.77 4.67 -0.45
N ILE A 17 5.95 3.66 0.40
CA ILE A 17 4.87 3.08 1.20
C ILE A 17 4.80 3.87 2.50
N ARG A 18 3.60 4.35 2.85
CA ARG A 18 3.37 5.00 4.14
C ARG A 18 3.06 3.92 5.17
N LEU A 19 3.92 3.76 6.17
CA LEU A 19 3.69 2.92 7.34
C LEU A 19 2.96 3.74 8.41
N PRO A 20 1.70 3.41 8.77
CA PRO A 20 0.99 4.13 9.83
C PRO A 20 1.71 3.98 11.18
N MET A 21 2.05 5.10 11.81
CA MET A 21 2.74 5.12 13.12
C MET A 21 1.95 4.42 14.22
N VAL A 22 0.61 4.43 14.14
CA VAL A 22 -0.25 3.70 15.08
C VAL A 22 0.10 2.20 15.15
N LEU A 23 0.53 1.59 14.05
CA LEU A 23 0.94 0.18 14.04
C LEU A 23 2.26 -0.05 14.80
N MET A 24 3.05 0.99 14.99
CA MET A 24 4.33 0.94 15.71
C MET A 24 4.20 1.34 17.17
N GLU A 25 3.26 2.22 17.50
CA GLU A 25 3.16 2.89 18.80
C GLU A 25 2.05 2.32 19.70
N ASP A 26 0.96 1.81 19.13
CA ASP A 26 -0.18 1.33 19.91
C ASP A 26 0.02 -0.13 20.35
N GLU A 27 -0.11 -0.38 21.66
CA GLU A 27 0.07 -1.68 22.30
C GLU A 27 -0.84 -2.76 21.71
N ILE A 28 -2.01 -2.39 21.18
CA ILE A 28 -2.92 -3.36 20.55
C ILE A 28 -2.29 -4.05 19.32
N PHE A 29 -1.27 -3.43 18.70
CA PHE A 29 -0.55 -3.96 17.54
C PHE A 29 0.84 -4.49 17.89
N GLU A 30 1.22 -4.55 19.17
CA GLU A 30 2.55 -4.99 19.60
C GLU A 30 2.86 -6.43 19.15
N SER A 31 1.85 -7.31 19.24
CA SER A 31 1.97 -8.72 18.84
C SER A 31 2.08 -8.96 17.33
N ILE A 32 1.81 -7.95 16.51
CA ILE A 32 1.87 -8.07 15.05
C ILE A 32 3.33 -7.96 14.59
N SER A 33 3.76 -8.88 13.74
CA SER A 33 5.11 -8.86 13.18
C SER A 33 5.33 -7.61 12.31
N ILE A 34 6.59 -7.17 12.21
CA ILE A 34 6.92 -6.01 11.40
C ILE A 34 6.59 -6.25 9.91
N GLU A 35 6.79 -7.47 9.42
CA GLU A 35 6.46 -7.89 8.06
C GLU A 35 4.96 -7.74 7.78
N ALA A 36 4.11 -8.13 8.73
CA ALA A 36 2.67 -7.96 8.61
C ALA A 36 2.27 -6.47 8.60
N LYS A 37 2.91 -5.62 9.40
CA LYS A 37 2.69 -4.15 9.39
C LYS A 37 3.10 -3.52 8.06
N VAL A 38 4.23 -3.95 7.49
CA VAL A 38 4.69 -3.51 6.16
C VAL A 38 3.74 -4.00 5.07
N LEU A 39 3.28 -5.26 5.14
CA LEU A 39 2.31 -5.81 4.19
C LEU A 39 1.00 -5.01 4.21
N TYR A 40 0.47 -4.70 5.39
CA TYR A 40 -0.72 -3.87 5.53
C TYR A 40 -0.54 -2.49 4.89
N SER A 41 0.62 -1.87 5.11
CA SER A 41 0.94 -0.56 4.54
C SER A 41 1.01 -0.59 3.00
N TYR A 42 1.54 -1.68 2.44
CA TYR A 42 1.52 -1.92 1.00
C TYR A 42 0.08 -2.09 0.48
N MET A 43 -0.77 -2.84 1.19
CA MET A 43 -2.18 -2.98 0.84
C MET A 43 -2.93 -1.65 0.87
N LEU A 44 -2.66 -0.78 1.85
CA LEU A 44 -3.22 0.57 1.88
C LEU A 44 -2.81 1.40 0.66
N ASN A 45 -1.57 1.30 0.19
CA ASN A 45 -1.14 1.96 -1.04
C ASN A 45 -1.92 1.43 -2.26
N ARG A 46 -2.10 0.10 -2.34
CA ARG A 46 -2.88 -0.58 -3.39
C ARG A 46 -4.36 -0.18 -3.40
N MET A 47 -4.95 0.17 -2.26
CA MET A 47 -6.35 0.59 -2.18
C MET A 47 -6.66 1.80 -3.07
N GLY A 48 -5.71 2.74 -3.21
CA GLY A 48 -5.85 3.86 -4.14
C GLY A 48 -5.92 3.42 -5.61
N LEU A 49 -5.22 2.34 -5.98
CA LEU A 49 -5.31 1.74 -7.31
C LEU A 49 -6.65 1.00 -7.48
N SER A 50 -7.10 0.28 -6.47
CA SER A 50 -8.40 -0.40 -6.47
C SER A 50 -9.57 0.57 -6.70
N TYR A 51 -9.55 1.72 -6.02
CA TYR A 51 -10.54 2.77 -6.26
C TYR A 51 -10.51 3.28 -7.70
N LYS A 52 -9.32 3.56 -8.25
CA LYS A 52 -9.16 3.99 -9.66
C LYS A 52 -9.66 2.96 -10.67
N ASN A 53 -9.55 1.67 -10.32
CA ASN A 53 -10.02 0.56 -11.14
C ASN A 53 -11.51 0.23 -10.94
N GLY A 54 -12.22 0.98 -10.09
CA GLY A 54 -13.64 0.74 -9.81
C GLY A 54 -13.92 -0.52 -9.01
N TRP A 55 -12.95 -1.01 -8.24
CA TRP A 55 -13.12 -2.16 -7.35
C TRP A 55 -13.82 -1.73 -6.06
N ILE A 56 -15.13 -1.54 -6.19
CA ILE A 56 -16.04 -1.06 -5.17
C ILE A 56 -17.19 -2.07 -5.06
N ASP A 57 -17.53 -2.47 -3.85
CA ASP A 57 -18.64 -3.39 -3.61
C ASP A 57 -20.00 -2.66 -3.64
N GLU A 58 -21.08 -3.42 -3.41
CA GLU A 58 -22.46 -2.92 -3.43
C GLU A 58 -22.74 -1.86 -2.34
N ASP A 59 -21.97 -1.87 -1.25
CA ASP A 59 -22.07 -0.89 -0.16
C ASP A 59 -21.20 0.36 -0.40
N GLY A 60 -20.48 0.43 -1.52
CA GLY A 60 -19.57 1.54 -1.81
C GLY A 60 -18.18 1.40 -1.17
N LYS A 61 -17.82 0.23 -0.64
CA LYS A 61 -16.53 -0.01 0.01
C LYS A 61 -15.49 -0.47 -1.01
N VAL A 62 -14.32 0.15 -0.97
CA VAL A 62 -13.19 -0.23 -1.84
C VAL A 62 -12.56 -1.51 -1.30
N PHE A 63 -12.45 -2.53 -2.15
CA PHE A 63 -11.78 -3.78 -1.82
C PHE A 63 -10.52 -3.96 -2.65
N ILE A 64 -9.60 -4.78 -2.14
CA ILE A 64 -8.33 -5.08 -2.81
C ILE A 64 -8.44 -6.45 -3.46
N TYR A 65 -8.30 -6.48 -4.78
CA TYR A 65 -8.09 -7.73 -5.51
C TYR A 65 -6.59 -7.96 -5.72
N TYR A 66 -6.03 -8.92 -4.98
CA TYR A 66 -4.62 -9.27 -5.06
C TYR A 66 -4.39 -10.70 -4.59
N THR A 67 -3.70 -11.51 -5.40
CA THR A 67 -3.53 -12.94 -5.11
C THR A 67 -2.36 -13.16 -4.15
N ILE A 68 -2.38 -14.30 -3.46
CA ILE A 68 -1.28 -14.70 -2.58
C ILE A 68 0.02 -14.85 -3.37
N GLU A 69 -0.02 -15.41 -4.58
CA GLU A 69 1.15 -15.52 -5.47
C GLU A 69 1.74 -14.15 -5.77
N SER A 70 0.89 -13.15 -6.06
CA SER A 70 1.34 -11.79 -6.32
C SER A 70 2.01 -11.16 -5.09
N ILE A 71 1.52 -11.47 -3.88
CA ILE A 71 2.15 -11.03 -2.62
C ILE A 71 3.53 -11.68 -2.46
N LYS A 72 3.62 -12.99 -2.67
CA LYS A 72 4.88 -13.74 -2.56
C LYS A 72 5.94 -13.21 -3.51
N ASP A 73 5.58 -12.98 -4.77
CA ASP A 73 6.48 -12.42 -5.77
C ASP A 73 6.92 -10.99 -5.41
N GLN A 74 6.00 -10.17 -4.91
CA GLN A 74 6.30 -8.78 -4.56
C GLN A 74 7.23 -8.65 -3.34
N PHE A 75 7.06 -9.53 -2.35
CA PHE A 75 7.79 -9.51 -1.08
C PHE A 75 8.95 -10.51 -1.04
N ASN A 76 9.16 -11.29 -2.10
CA ASN A 76 10.10 -12.40 -2.15
C ASN A 76 9.97 -13.33 -0.93
N CYS A 77 8.74 -13.66 -0.55
CA CYS A 77 8.42 -14.48 0.62
C CYS A 77 7.59 -15.72 0.25
N ALA A 78 7.50 -16.69 1.16
CA ALA A 78 6.94 -18.03 0.91
C ALA A 78 5.75 -18.37 1.81
#